data_AF-A0A5Y3BL45-F1
#
_entry.id   AF-A0A5Y3BL45-F1
#
_cell.length_a   1.000
_cell.length_b   1.000
_cell.length_c   1.000
_cell.angle_alpha   90.00
_cell.angle_beta   90.00
_cell.angle_gamma   90.00
#
_symmetry.space_group_name_H-M   'P 1'
#
loop_
_entity.id
_entity.type
_entity.pdbx_description
1 polymer ?
#
loop_
_entity_poly.entity_id
_entity_poly.type
_entity_poly.pdbx_seq_one_letter_code
_entity_poly.pdbx_strand_id
1 'polypeptide(L)'
;QDNQPERVAYFGQMMKTARILINTPASQGGIGDLYNFKLAPSLTLGCGSWGGNSISENVGPKHLINKKTVAKRAENMLWHKLPKSIYFRRGSLPIALDEVITDGHKRALIVTDRFLFNNGYADQITSVLKAAGVETEVFFEVEADPTLSVVRKGAELANSFKPDVIIALGGGSPMDAAKIMWVMYEHPETHFEELALRFMDIRKRIYKFPKMGVKAKMIAVTTTSGTGSEVTPFAVVTDDATGQKYPLADYALTPDMAIVDANLVMDMPKSLCAFGGLDAVTHALEAYVSVLASEFSDGQALQALKLLKENLPASYHEGSKNPVARERVHSAATIAGIAFANAFLGVCHSMAHKLGSQFHIPHGLANALLICNVIRYNANDNPTKQTAFSQYDRPQARRRYAEIADHLGLSTPGDRTAAKIEKLLAWLESIKAELGIPKSIREAGVQEADFLAHVDKLSEDAFDDQCTGANPRYPLVSELRQLLLASFYGEAFAEQ
;
A
#
# COMPACT_ATOMS: atom_id res chain seq x y z
N GLN A 1 10.69 -21.32 58.33
CA GLN A 1 10.85 -20.48 57.14
C GLN A 1 9.79 -20.95 56.14
N ASP A 2 8.84 -20.09 55.77
CA ASP A 2 7.89 -20.44 54.71
C ASP A 2 8.60 -20.36 53.36
N ASN A 3 8.86 -21.53 52.78
CA ASN A 3 9.48 -21.70 51.48
C ASN A 3 8.48 -22.24 50.46
N GLN A 4 7.17 -22.27 50.81
CA GLN A 4 6.13 -22.75 49.90
C GLN A 4 5.83 -21.66 48.85
N PRO A 5 6.17 -21.89 47.56
CA PRO A 5 6.04 -20.85 46.54
C PRO A 5 4.59 -20.37 46.36
N GLU A 6 3.61 -21.26 46.53
CA GLU A 6 2.18 -20.95 46.40
C GLU A 6 1.70 -19.97 47.48
N ARG A 7 2.13 -20.16 48.74
CA ARG A 7 1.78 -19.25 49.84
C ARG A 7 2.42 -17.88 49.67
N VAL A 8 3.69 -17.87 49.24
CA VAL A 8 4.41 -16.64 48.90
C VAL A 8 3.73 -15.89 47.77
N ALA A 9 3.30 -16.59 46.70
CA ALA A 9 2.59 -15.99 45.59
C ALA A 9 1.23 -15.43 46.00
N TYR A 10 0.46 -16.19 46.80
CA TYR A 10 -0.82 -15.76 47.34
C TYR A 10 -0.68 -14.50 48.19
N PHE A 11 0.24 -14.51 49.16
CA PHE A 11 0.51 -13.34 50.01
C PHE A 11 1.02 -12.15 49.18
N GLY A 12 1.87 -12.45 48.20
CA GLY A 12 2.37 -11.56 47.15
C GLY A 12 1.30 -10.73 46.46
N GLN A 13 0.25 -11.42 46.01
CA GLN A 13 -0.85 -10.84 45.24
C GLN A 13 -1.89 -10.15 46.12
N MET A 14 -2.13 -10.66 47.32
CA MET A 14 -3.18 -10.14 48.22
C MET A 14 -2.76 -8.86 48.96
N MET A 15 -1.49 -8.73 49.34
CA MET A 15 -1.03 -7.61 50.16
C MET A 15 -0.70 -6.37 49.32
N LYS A 16 -1.45 -5.29 49.55
CA LYS A 16 -1.27 -3.99 48.87
C LYS A 16 -0.11 -3.20 49.50
N THR A 17 1.10 -3.73 49.39
CA THR A 17 2.31 -3.16 49.97
C THR A 17 3.43 -3.15 48.96
N ALA A 18 4.24 -2.09 48.94
CA ALA A 18 5.41 -1.99 48.05
C ALA A 18 6.52 -3.00 48.36
N ARG A 19 6.51 -3.61 49.55
CA ARG A 19 7.54 -4.55 50.03
C ARG A 19 6.91 -5.71 50.76
N ILE A 20 7.27 -6.92 50.33
CA ILE A 20 6.84 -8.16 50.95
C ILE A 20 8.07 -8.86 51.48
N LEU A 21 8.13 -8.98 52.81
CA LEU A 21 9.29 -9.47 53.54
C LEU A 21 9.00 -10.90 54.02
N ILE A 22 9.59 -11.88 53.35
CA ILE A 22 9.37 -13.31 53.65
C ILE A 22 10.47 -13.78 54.60
N ASN A 23 10.11 -14.41 55.72
CA ASN A 23 11.05 -14.94 56.70
C ASN A 23 12.10 -13.94 57.22
N THR A 24 11.81 -12.64 57.17
CA THR A 24 12.73 -11.56 57.58
C THR A 24 12.02 -10.56 58.48
N PRO A 25 12.70 -10.01 59.51
CA PRO A 25 12.09 -9.02 60.39
C PRO A 25 11.85 -7.72 59.63
N ALA A 26 10.70 -7.07 59.84
CA ALA A 26 10.31 -5.88 59.08
C ALA A 26 11.28 -4.70 59.24
N SER A 27 11.76 -4.47 60.47
CA SER A 27 12.64 -3.35 60.83
C SER A 27 13.99 -3.37 60.09
N GLN A 28 14.59 -4.55 59.88
CA GLN A 28 15.89 -4.70 59.21
C GLN A 28 15.72 -5.17 57.76
N GLY A 29 14.67 -5.92 57.44
CA GLY A 29 14.39 -6.39 56.09
C GLY A 29 13.86 -5.29 55.17
N GLY A 30 13.05 -4.37 55.69
CA GLY A 30 12.43 -3.30 54.89
C GLY A 30 13.42 -2.25 54.40
N ILE A 31 14.45 -1.98 55.19
CA ILE A 31 15.51 -1.03 54.82
C ILE A 31 16.45 -1.57 53.74
N GLY A 32 16.48 -2.90 53.51
CA GLY A 32 17.32 -3.56 52.51
C GLY A 32 18.76 -3.83 52.97
N ASP A 33 19.49 -4.63 52.19
CA ASP A 33 20.94 -4.91 52.29
C ASP A 33 21.43 -5.63 53.57
N LEU A 34 20.51 -6.10 54.42
CA LEU A 34 20.82 -6.89 55.63
C LEU A 34 20.36 -8.35 55.50
N TYR A 35 19.08 -8.54 55.20
CA TYR A 35 18.45 -9.86 55.06
C TYR A 35 18.05 -10.16 53.61
N ASN A 36 18.19 -9.17 52.72
CA ASN A 36 17.91 -9.28 51.30
C ASN A 36 18.87 -8.35 50.55
N PHE A 37 19.44 -8.82 49.44
CA PHE A 37 20.46 -8.09 48.68
C PHE A 37 19.91 -7.49 47.37
N LYS A 38 18.59 -7.56 47.19
CA LYS A 38 17.89 -7.07 46.00
C LYS A 38 17.09 -5.79 46.25
N LEU A 39 16.76 -5.46 47.50
CA LEU A 39 16.20 -4.15 47.83
C LEU A 39 17.34 -3.14 47.99
N ALA A 40 17.15 -1.96 47.39
CA ALA A 40 18.08 -0.85 47.59
C ALA A 40 18.07 -0.41 49.06
N PRO A 41 19.25 -0.23 49.70
CA PRO A 41 19.33 0.23 51.07
C PRO A 41 18.75 1.66 51.20
N SER A 42 17.77 1.85 52.09
CA SER A 42 17.19 3.17 52.38
C SER A 42 16.43 3.20 53.69
N LEU A 43 16.40 4.37 54.34
CA LEU A 43 15.50 4.65 55.47
C LEU A 43 14.22 5.36 55.01
N THR A 44 14.21 5.88 53.79
CA THR A 44 13.05 6.54 53.19
C THR A 44 12.34 5.54 52.30
N LEU A 45 11.30 4.91 52.85
CA LEU A 45 10.60 3.80 52.22
C LEU A 45 9.35 4.30 51.50
N GLY A 46 9.38 4.33 50.16
CA GLY A 46 8.22 4.74 49.36
C GLY A 46 7.08 3.74 49.49
N CYS A 47 5.89 4.18 49.88
CA CYS A 47 4.72 3.32 50.12
C CYS A 47 3.85 3.14 48.87
N GLY A 48 4.22 3.79 47.76
CA GLY A 48 3.39 3.86 46.57
C GLY A 48 2.12 4.68 46.78
N SER A 49 1.31 4.77 45.73
CA SER A 49 0.11 5.61 45.71
C SER A 49 -0.91 5.23 46.79
N TRP A 50 -0.91 3.97 47.24
CA TRP A 50 -1.71 3.51 48.38
C TRP A 50 -1.41 4.26 49.69
N GLY A 51 -0.16 4.69 49.87
CA GLY A 51 0.28 5.47 51.03
C GLY A 51 0.41 6.97 50.75
N GLY A 52 -0.14 7.47 49.65
CA GLY A 52 -0.15 8.90 49.31
C GLY A 52 1.14 9.46 48.71
N ASN A 53 2.08 8.61 48.24
CA ASN A 53 3.29 9.05 47.54
C ASN A 53 3.47 8.32 46.19
N SER A 54 4.15 8.93 45.22
CA SER A 54 4.33 8.36 43.87
C SER A 54 5.51 7.38 43.75
N ILE A 55 6.21 7.10 44.86
CA ILE A 55 7.40 6.24 44.87
C ILE A 55 7.02 4.90 45.50
N SER A 56 7.04 3.82 44.71
CA SER A 56 6.70 2.46 45.17
C SER A 56 7.93 1.61 45.51
N GLU A 57 9.07 2.25 45.82
CA GLU A 57 10.34 1.58 46.10
C GLU A 57 11.13 2.28 47.21
N ASN A 58 12.27 1.70 47.59
CA ASN A 58 13.19 2.32 48.54
C ASN A 58 13.85 3.54 47.87
N VAL A 59 13.71 4.72 48.48
CA VAL A 59 14.21 5.96 47.88
C VAL A 59 15.73 5.93 47.87
N GLY A 60 16.31 5.89 46.68
CA GLY A 60 17.74 6.06 46.44
C GLY A 60 18.09 7.29 45.59
N PRO A 61 19.37 7.49 45.27
CA PRO A 61 19.87 8.65 44.54
C PRO A 61 19.19 8.89 43.18
N LYS A 62 18.71 7.84 42.51
CA LYS A 62 18.01 7.96 41.22
C LYS A 62 16.76 8.84 41.26
N HIS A 63 16.13 9.01 42.43
CA HIS A 63 14.97 9.87 42.63
C HIS A 63 15.35 11.34 42.88
N LEU A 64 16.61 11.61 43.19
CA LEU A 64 17.16 12.94 43.44
C LEU A 64 17.88 13.51 42.21
N ILE A 65 17.88 12.77 41.09
CA ILE A 65 18.58 13.13 39.86
C ILE A 65 17.57 13.59 38.81
N ASN A 66 17.79 14.78 38.27
CA ASN A 66 17.11 15.23 37.06
C ASN A 66 17.79 14.59 35.84
N LYS A 67 17.20 13.52 35.31
CA LYS A 67 17.63 12.93 34.03
C LYS A 67 17.24 13.86 32.88
N LYS A 68 18.22 14.28 32.08
CA LYS A 68 18.01 14.97 30.80
C LYS A 68 18.41 14.05 29.65
N THR A 69 17.56 13.98 28.63
CA THR A 69 17.82 13.17 27.42
C THR A 69 18.03 14.11 26.24
N VAL A 70 19.19 14.03 25.60
CA VAL A 70 19.47 14.75 24.36
C VAL A 70 18.96 13.92 23.19
N ALA A 71 17.83 14.32 22.58
CA ALA A 71 17.25 13.63 21.43
C ALA A 71 17.74 14.29 20.12
N LYS A 72 18.62 13.59 19.39
CA LYS A 72 19.08 14.03 18.06
C LYS A 72 18.07 13.61 17.00
N ARG A 73 18.04 14.34 15.87
CA ARG A 73 17.32 13.88 14.66
C ARG A 73 17.91 12.54 14.23
N ALA A 74 17.04 11.53 14.12
CA ALA A 74 17.35 10.26 13.48
C ALA A 74 16.42 10.11 12.28
N GLU A 75 16.97 9.67 11.16
CA GLU A 75 16.19 9.38 9.97
C GLU A 75 15.45 8.05 10.15
N ASN A 76 14.17 8.02 9.76
CA ASN A 76 13.37 6.82 9.87
C ASN A 76 13.92 5.75 8.92
N MET A 77 14.00 4.52 9.39
CA MET A 77 14.48 3.40 8.58
C MET A 77 13.47 3.09 7.47
N LEU A 78 13.92 3.15 6.23
CA LEU A 78 13.19 2.71 5.03
C LEU A 78 13.53 1.27 4.66
N TRP A 79 12.95 0.78 3.58
CA TRP A 79 13.13 -0.58 3.10
C TRP A 79 12.90 -0.65 1.58
N HIS A 80 13.39 -1.72 0.97
CA HIS A 80 13.07 -2.09 -0.39
C HIS A 80 12.69 -3.58 -0.38
N LYS A 81 11.39 -3.85 -0.26
CA LYS A 81 10.82 -5.19 -0.10
C LYS A 81 9.92 -5.50 -1.27
N LEU A 82 10.12 -6.68 -1.86
CA LEU A 82 9.46 -7.16 -3.07
C LEU A 82 9.19 -8.66 -2.93
N PRO A 83 8.36 -9.24 -3.83
CA PRO A 83 8.33 -10.69 -4.03
C PRO A 83 9.74 -11.24 -4.20
N LYS A 84 9.98 -12.45 -3.68
CA LYS A 84 11.31 -13.08 -3.77
C LYS A 84 11.67 -13.38 -5.23
N SER A 85 10.68 -13.82 -6.01
CA SER A 85 10.85 -14.18 -7.42
C SER A 85 9.93 -13.29 -8.27
N ILE A 86 10.51 -12.56 -9.23
CA ILE A 86 9.75 -11.78 -10.22
C ILE A 86 10.18 -12.27 -11.61
N TYR A 87 9.31 -13.01 -12.27
CA TYR A 87 9.53 -13.51 -13.63
C TYR A 87 8.82 -12.62 -14.63
N PHE A 88 9.51 -12.31 -15.73
CA PHE A 88 8.99 -11.48 -16.80
C PHE A 88 9.51 -12.01 -18.14
N ARG A 89 9.03 -11.41 -19.25
CA ARG A 89 9.16 -11.83 -20.65
C ARG A 89 7.98 -12.68 -21.12
N ARG A 90 7.77 -12.67 -22.43
CA ARG A 90 6.78 -13.47 -23.14
C ARG A 90 7.09 -14.96 -22.98
N GLY A 91 6.08 -15.74 -22.58
CA GLY A 91 6.20 -17.19 -22.38
C GLY A 91 6.83 -17.58 -21.04
N SER A 92 6.90 -16.64 -20.09
CA SER A 92 7.40 -16.90 -18.74
C SER A 92 6.43 -17.74 -17.90
N LEU A 93 5.13 -17.74 -18.21
CA LEU A 93 4.11 -18.43 -17.39
C LEU A 93 4.40 -19.92 -17.16
N PRO A 94 4.54 -20.78 -18.19
CA PRO A 94 4.80 -22.20 -17.97
C PRO A 94 6.17 -22.45 -17.30
N ILE A 95 7.16 -21.61 -17.57
CA ILE A 95 8.51 -21.73 -17.01
C ILE A 95 8.49 -21.44 -15.50
N ALA A 96 7.77 -20.39 -15.09
CA ALA A 96 7.64 -20.02 -13.68
C ALA A 96 6.75 -21.01 -12.91
N LEU A 97 5.70 -21.56 -13.53
CA LEU A 97 4.86 -22.58 -12.90
C LEU A 97 5.60 -23.90 -12.67
N ASP A 98 6.67 -24.19 -13.41
CA ASP A 98 7.55 -25.34 -13.13
C ASP A 98 8.27 -25.20 -11.78
N GLU A 99 8.56 -23.97 -11.32
CA GLU A 99 9.07 -23.72 -9.96
C GLU A 99 8.04 -24.14 -8.91
N VAL A 100 6.75 -23.86 -9.13
CA VAL A 100 5.66 -24.28 -8.24
C VAL A 100 5.58 -25.81 -8.14
N ILE A 101 5.76 -26.49 -9.27
CA ILE A 101 5.74 -27.95 -9.36
C ILE A 101 6.95 -28.55 -8.64
N THR A 102 8.14 -27.98 -8.85
CA THR A 102 9.40 -28.47 -8.29
C THR A 102 9.54 -28.16 -6.80
N ASP A 103 8.96 -27.07 -6.31
CA ASP A 103 8.84 -26.74 -4.88
C ASP A 103 7.87 -27.68 -4.14
N GLY A 104 7.12 -28.51 -4.87
CA GLY A 104 6.35 -29.63 -4.32
C GLY A 104 4.90 -29.31 -3.96
N HIS A 105 4.37 -28.15 -4.36
CA HIS A 105 2.95 -27.81 -4.22
C HIS A 105 2.06 -28.78 -5.01
N LYS A 106 0.90 -29.14 -4.45
CA LYS A 106 -0.01 -30.18 -4.96
C LYS A 106 -1.45 -29.70 -5.16
N ARG A 107 -1.85 -28.56 -4.61
CA ARG A 107 -3.24 -28.06 -4.63
C ARG A 107 -3.26 -26.56 -4.90
N ALA A 108 -3.59 -26.18 -6.12
CA ALA A 108 -3.64 -24.79 -6.54
C ALA A 108 -5.07 -24.25 -6.59
N LEU A 109 -5.32 -23.13 -5.91
CA LEU A 109 -6.54 -22.34 -6.08
C LEU A 109 -6.24 -21.15 -7.00
N ILE A 110 -6.86 -21.11 -8.17
CA ILE A 110 -6.73 -20.00 -9.11
C ILE A 110 -7.86 -19.01 -8.85
N VAL A 111 -7.53 -17.75 -8.60
CA VAL A 111 -8.50 -16.66 -8.39
C VAL A 111 -8.47 -15.72 -9.59
N THR A 112 -9.59 -15.59 -10.29
CA THR A 112 -9.68 -14.80 -11.53
C THR A 112 -11.08 -14.21 -11.73
N ASP A 113 -11.31 -13.57 -12.86
CA ASP A 113 -12.63 -13.07 -13.26
C ASP A 113 -13.27 -13.96 -14.34
N ARG A 114 -14.56 -13.74 -14.61
CA ARG A 114 -15.31 -14.50 -15.63
C ARG A 114 -14.74 -14.31 -17.04
N PHE A 115 -14.19 -13.14 -17.36
CA PHE A 115 -13.68 -12.88 -18.69
C PHE A 115 -12.46 -13.75 -18.97
N LEU A 116 -11.49 -13.79 -18.05
CA LEU A 116 -10.27 -14.58 -18.18
C LEU A 116 -10.56 -16.09 -18.12
N PHE A 117 -11.51 -16.52 -17.29
CA PHE A 117 -11.96 -17.90 -17.27
C PHE A 117 -12.60 -18.32 -18.60
N ASN A 118 -13.59 -17.56 -19.09
CA ASN A 118 -14.34 -17.91 -20.31
C ASN A 118 -13.49 -17.83 -21.59
N ASN A 119 -12.45 -17.00 -21.61
CA ASN A 119 -11.54 -16.86 -22.76
C ASN A 119 -10.30 -17.77 -22.67
N GLY A 120 -10.27 -18.74 -21.75
CA GLY A 120 -9.23 -19.78 -21.69
C GLY A 120 -7.87 -19.30 -21.14
N TYR A 121 -7.80 -18.13 -20.51
CA TYR A 121 -6.56 -17.67 -19.84
C TYR A 121 -6.25 -18.53 -18.62
N ALA A 122 -7.28 -18.89 -17.85
CA ALA A 122 -7.13 -19.81 -16.71
C ALA A 122 -6.65 -21.20 -17.16
N ASP A 123 -7.06 -21.67 -18.34
CA ASP A 123 -6.64 -22.96 -18.89
C ASP A 123 -5.16 -23.00 -19.23
N GLN A 124 -4.54 -21.87 -19.59
CA GLN A 124 -3.09 -21.78 -19.79
C GLN A 124 -2.30 -22.08 -18.51
N ILE A 125 -2.89 -21.83 -17.34
CA ILE A 125 -2.31 -22.16 -16.04
C ILE A 125 -2.66 -23.60 -15.65
N THR A 126 -3.96 -23.95 -15.69
CA THR A 126 -4.41 -25.26 -15.20
C THR A 126 -3.89 -26.41 -16.05
N SER A 127 -3.70 -26.23 -17.36
CA SER A 127 -3.11 -27.26 -18.23
C SER A 127 -1.68 -27.63 -17.82
N VAL A 128 -0.85 -26.65 -17.47
CA VAL A 128 0.52 -26.85 -16.98
C VAL A 128 0.51 -27.59 -15.65
N LEU A 129 -0.32 -27.12 -14.70
CA LEU A 129 -0.40 -27.70 -13.35
C LEU A 129 -0.96 -29.13 -13.37
N LYS A 130 -2.03 -29.39 -14.13
CA LYS A 130 -2.65 -30.72 -14.25
C LYS A 130 -1.69 -31.72 -14.91
N ALA A 131 -0.90 -31.32 -15.89
CA ALA A 131 0.11 -32.18 -16.51
C ALA A 131 1.16 -32.68 -15.50
N ALA A 132 1.39 -31.93 -14.42
CA ALA A 132 2.28 -32.29 -13.32
C ALA A 132 1.56 -32.97 -12.13
N GLY A 133 0.27 -33.28 -12.25
CA GLY A 133 -0.52 -33.93 -11.19
C GLY A 133 -0.91 -33.02 -10.03
N VAL A 134 -0.96 -31.70 -10.25
CA VAL A 134 -1.47 -30.72 -9.28
C VAL A 134 -2.98 -30.64 -9.40
N GLU A 135 -3.68 -30.79 -8.28
CA GLU A 135 -5.13 -30.56 -8.18
C GLU A 135 -5.41 -29.06 -8.33
N THR A 136 -6.39 -28.70 -9.14
CA THR A 136 -6.70 -27.29 -9.44
C THR A 136 -8.18 -27.01 -9.20
N GLU A 137 -8.45 -25.88 -8.55
CA GLU A 137 -9.79 -25.32 -8.39
C GLU A 137 -9.76 -23.86 -8.85
N VAL A 138 -10.83 -23.39 -9.51
CA VAL A 138 -10.87 -22.02 -10.06
C VAL A 138 -12.03 -21.24 -9.48
N PHE A 139 -11.72 -20.14 -8.80
CA PHE A 139 -12.69 -19.15 -8.36
C PHE A 139 -12.72 -17.98 -9.35
N PHE A 140 -13.79 -17.86 -10.12
CA PHE A 140 -13.92 -16.88 -11.21
C PHE A 140 -15.05 -15.86 -11.00
N GLU A 141 -15.54 -15.72 -9.77
CA GLU A 141 -16.63 -14.81 -9.42
C GLU A 141 -16.15 -13.41 -9.02
N VAL A 142 -14.86 -13.10 -9.21
CA VAL A 142 -14.34 -11.75 -8.95
C VAL A 142 -14.83 -10.79 -10.03
N GLU A 143 -15.39 -9.67 -9.58
CA GLU A 143 -15.84 -8.57 -10.44
C GLU A 143 -14.92 -7.34 -10.30
N ALA A 144 -15.17 -6.29 -11.09
CA ALA A 144 -14.51 -5.01 -10.89
C ALA A 144 -14.85 -4.47 -9.48
N ASP A 145 -13.87 -3.88 -8.79
CA ASP A 145 -14.01 -3.39 -7.41
C ASP A 145 -14.47 -4.49 -6.43
N PRO A 146 -13.60 -5.46 -6.12
CA PRO A 146 -13.99 -6.68 -5.43
C PRO A 146 -14.57 -6.36 -4.04
N THR A 147 -15.67 -7.04 -3.71
CA THR A 147 -16.36 -6.82 -2.44
C THR A 147 -15.95 -7.85 -1.38
N LEU A 148 -16.19 -7.51 -0.12
CA LEU A 148 -15.89 -8.38 1.01
C LEU A 148 -16.69 -9.69 0.97
N SER A 149 -17.92 -9.67 0.44
CA SER A 149 -18.75 -10.86 0.24
C SER A 149 -18.11 -11.85 -0.74
N VAL A 150 -17.58 -11.38 -1.87
CA VAL A 150 -16.84 -12.20 -2.85
C VAL A 150 -15.57 -12.79 -2.22
N VAL A 151 -14.84 -11.97 -1.44
CA VAL A 151 -13.64 -12.41 -0.72
C VAL A 151 -13.97 -13.52 0.28
N ARG A 152 -15.03 -13.39 1.07
CA ARG A 152 -15.47 -14.43 2.02
C ARG A 152 -15.85 -15.72 1.29
N LYS A 153 -16.57 -15.63 0.17
CA LYS A 153 -16.91 -16.81 -0.64
C LYS A 153 -15.67 -17.53 -1.18
N GLY A 154 -14.68 -16.78 -1.67
CA GLY A 154 -13.39 -17.34 -2.10
C GLY A 154 -12.61 -17.98 -0.95
N ALA A 155 -12.64 -17.38 0.24
CA ALA A 155 -12.01 -17.93 1.43
C ALA A 155 -12.71 -19.21 1.93
N GLU A 156 -14.04 -19.29 1.86
CA GLU A 156 -14.81 -20.51 2.15
C GLU A 156 -14.42 -21.65 1.20
N LEU A 157 -14.28 -21.34 -0.10
CA LEU A 157 -13.79 -22.30 -1.08
C LEU A 157 -12.36 -22.74 -0.77
N ALA A 158 -11.46 -21.81 -0.42
CA ALA A 158 -10.10 -22.13 -0.01
C ALA A 158 -10.07 -23.03 1.24
N ASN A 159 -10.92 -22.78 2.23
CA ASN A 159 -11.01 -23.61 3.44
C ASN A 159 -11.49 -25.04 3.15
N SER A 160 -12.39 -25.20 2.17
CA SER A 160 -12.87 -26.50 1.71
C SER A 160 -11.80 -27.24 0.89
N PHE A 161 -11.24 -26.56 -0.12
CA PHE A 161 -10.27 -27.12 -1.05
C PHE A 161 -8.89 -27.33 -0.43
N LYS A 162 -8.50 -26.53 0.57
CA LYS A 162 -7.20 -26.54 1.25
C LYS A 162 -6.02 -26.44 0.27
N PRO A 163 -5.90 -25.34 -0.47
CA PRO A 163 -4.77 -25.13 -1.36
C PRO A 163 -3.46 -25.01 -0.58
N ASP A 164 -2.37 -25.45 -1.19
CA ASP A 164 -1.00 -25.16 -0.76
C ASP A 164 -0.35 -24.04 -1.59
N VAL A 165 -1.02 -23.59 -2.66
CA VAL A 165 -0.69 -22.39 -3.43
C VAL A 165 -1.95 -21.70 -3.94
N ILE A 166 -1.99 -20.37 -3.83
CA ILE A 166 -3.03 -19.51 -4.38
C ILE A 166 -2.42 -18.73 -5.54
N ILE A 167 -3.07 -18.78 -6.70
CA ILE A 167 -2.61 -18.11 -7.91
C ILE A 167 -3.65 -17.07 -8.32
N ALA A 168 -3.34 -15.80 -8.16
CA ALA A 168 -4.16 -14.72 -8.68
C ALA A 168 -3.87 -14.51 -10.17
N LEU A 169 -4.89 -14.56 -11.03
CA LEU A 169 -4.79 -14.29 -12.46
C LEU A 169 -5.70 -13.11 -12.82
N GLY A 170 -5.11 -11.98 -13.21
CA GLY A 170 -5.89 -10.84 -13.67
C GLY A 170 -5.24 -9.49 -13.41
N GLY A 171 -6.07 -8.48 -13.25
CA GLY A 171 -5.66 -7.14 -12.81
C GLY A 171 -5.77 -6.95 -11.30
N GLY A 172 -6.04 -5.70 -10.91
CA GLY A 172 -6.18 -5.32 -9.50
C GLY A 172 -7.27 -6.12 -8.78
N SER A 173 -8.46 -6.28 -9.36
CA SER A 173 -9.55 -6.96 -8.64
C SER A 173 -9.21 -8.41 -8.26
N PRO A 174 -8.77 -9.31 -9.17
CA PRO A 174 -8.43 -10.68 -8.76
C PRO A 174 -7.22 -10.74 -7.85
N MET A 175 -6.18 -9.91 -8.06
CA MET A 175 -4.99 -9.90 -7.22
C MET A 175 -5.28 -9.42 -5.79
N ASP A 176 -6.04 -8.34 -5.66
CA ASP A 176 -6.39 -7.75 -4.37
C ASP A 176 -7.35 -8.68 -3.60
N ALA A 177 -8.37 -9.22 -4.29
CA ALA A 177 -9.28 -10.19 -3.69
C ALA A 177 -8.55 -11.45 -3.22
N ALA A 178 -7.64 -12.00 -4.04
CA ALA A 178 -6.86 -13.19 -3.70
C ALA A 178 -5.96 -12.98 -2.49
N LYS A 179 -5.31 -11.80 -2.38
CA LYS A 179 -4.50 -11.45 -1.19
C LYS A 179 -5.31 -11.46 0.09
N ILE A 180 -6.55 -10.96 0.07
CA ILE A 180 -7.40 -10.96 1.27
C ILE A 180 -8.01 -12.35 1.51
N MET A 181 -8.39 -13.09 0.46
CA MET A 181 -8.78 -14.50 0.57
C MET A 181 -7.67 -15.33 1.24
N TRP A 182 -6.40 -15.05 0.91
CA TRP A 182 -5.24 -15.68 1.52
C TRP A 182 -5.17 -15.40 3.03
N VAL A 183 -5.39 -14.16 3.47
CA VAL A 183 -5.48 -13.83 4.91
C VAL A 183 -6.58 -14.62 5.58
N MET A 184 -7.79 -14.62 5.03
CA MET A 184 -8.92 -15.32 5.63
C MET A 184 -8.75 -16.84 5.61
N TYR A 185 -7.98 -17.38 4.68
CA TYR A 185 -7.65 -18.80 4.62
C TYR A 185 -6.58 -19.18 5.67
N GLU A 186 -5.51 -18.40 5.80
CA GLU A 186 -4.45 -18.63 6.79
C GLU A 186 -4.99 -18.40 8.22
N HIS A 187 -5.72 -17.30 8.40
CA HIS A 187 -6.16 -16.75 9.69
C HIS A 187 -7.66 -16.37 9.64
N PRO A 188 -8.58 -17.36 9.67
CA PRO A 188 -10.02 -17.13 9.59
C PRO A 188 -10.60 -16.33 10.77
N GLU A 189 -9.87 -16.23 11.89
CA GLU A 189 -10.20 -15.40 13.05
C GLU A 189 -10.07 -13.89 12.79
N THR A 190 -9.47 -13.51 11.66
CA THR A 190 -9.15 -12.11 11.37
C THR A 190 -10.40 -11.30 11.01
N HIS A 191 -10.65 -10.22 11.75
CA HIS A 191 -11.71 -9.27 11.43
C HIS A 191 -11.24 -8.24 10.40
N PHE A 192 -12.01 -8.05 9.33
CA PHE A 192 -11.68 -7.11 8.25
C PHE A 192 -11.50 -5.67 8.74
N GLU A 193 -12.34 -5.23 9.68
CA GLU A 193 -12.27 -3.90 10.29
C GLU A 193 -10.90 -3.62 10.92
N GLU A 194 -10.28 -4.62 11.57
CA GLU A 194 -8.96 -4.50 12.19
C GLU A 194 -7.84 -4.40 11.15
N LEU A 195 -7.98 -5.13 10.02
CA LEU A 195 -7.01 -5.07 8.92
C LEU A 195 -7.06 -3.73 8.18
N ALA A 196 -8.26 -3.16 8.05
CA ALA A 196 -8.54 -1.91 7.35
C ALA A 196 -8.20 -0.65 8.17
N LEU A 197 -7.77 -0.80 9.43
CA LEU A 197 -7.35 0.32 10.26
C LEU A 197 -6.20 1.10 9.62
N ARG A 198 -6.40 2.42 9.52
CA ARG A 198 -5.40 3.39 9.06
C ARG A 198 -4.22 3.47 10.03
N PHE A 199 -3.06 3.88 9.53
CA PHE A 199 -1.85 3.93 10.34
C PHE A 199 -0.91 5.06 9.91
N MET A 200 -0.21 5.67 10.86
CA MET A 200 0.80 6.69 10.54
C MET A 200 2.12 6.10 10.01
N ASP A 201 2.47 4.88 10.43
CA ASP A 201 3.69 4.18 10.02
C ASP A 201 3.36 2.69 9.87
N ILE A 202 3.65 2.11 8.70
CA ILE A 202 3.34 0.71 8.38
C ILE A 202 4.01 -0.30 9.32
N ARG A 203 5.05 0.11 10.06
CA ARG A 203 5.72 -0.74 11.05
C ARG A 203 5.17 -0.56 12.47
N LYS A 204 4.56 0.59 12.77
CA LYS A 204 4.01 0.93 14.10
C LYS A 204 2.48 0.82 14.09
N ARG A 205 1.97 -0.28 13.53
CA ARG A 205 0.54 -0.55 13.46
C ARG A 205 0.02 -1.04 14.81
N ILE A 206 -1.24 -0.70 15.10
CA ILE A 206 -1.97 -1.20 16.27
C ILE A 206 -2.25 -2.69 16.07
N TYR A 207 -2.81 -3.06 14.92
CA TYR A 207 -2.97 -4.44 14.50
C TYR A 207 -1.75 -4.88 13.69
N LYS A 208 -1.11 -5.99 14.09
CA LYS A 208 -0.01 -6.59 13.34
C LYS A 208 -0.56 -7.73 12.49
N PHE A 209 -0.23 -7.73 11.21
CA PHE A 209 -0.58 -8.87 10.36
C PHE A 209 0.05 -10.15 10.91
N PRO A 210 -0.71 -11.24 10.95
CA PRO A 210 -0.18 -12.52 11.36
C PRO A 210 0.85 -13.03 10.34
N LYS A 211 1.61 -14.06 10.72
CA LYS A 211 2.61 -14.63 9.83
C LYS A 211 1.93 -15.41 8.69
N MET A 212 1.90 -14.81 7.51
CA MET A 212 1.39 -15.39 6.27
C MET A 212 2.38 -16.39 5.65
N GLY A 213 1.89 -17.19 4.69
CA GLY A 213 2.73 -18.08 3.87
C GLY A 213 3.07 -19.42 4.51
N VAL A 214 2.20 -19.92 5.39
CA VAL A 214 2.35 -21.19 6.12
C VAL A 214 1.47 -22.28 5.51
N LYS A 215 0.16 -22.04 5.35
CA LYS A 215 -0.75 -22.96 4.67
C LYS A 215 -0.61 -22.89 3.16
N ALA A 216 -0.46 -21.69 2.59
CA ALA A 216 -0.32 -21.52 1.14
C ALA A 216 0.64 -20.40 0.77
N LYS A 217 1.26 -20.52 -0.41
CA LYS A 217 1.97 -19.42 -1.08
C LYS A 217 1.03 -18.57 -1.93
N MET A 218 1.36 -17.30 -2.10
CA MET A 218 0.65 -16.39 -3.00
C MET A 218 1.49 -16.13 -4.25
N ILE A 219 0.95 -16.48 -5.41
CA ILE A 219 1.56 -16.20 -6.71
C ILE A 219 0.63 -15.27 -7.49
N ALA A 220 1.18 -14.21 -8.06
CA ALA A 220 0.42 -13.24 -8.84
C ALA A 220 0.81 -13.28 -10.32
N VAL A 221 -0.17 -13.49 -11.19
CA VAL A 221 -0.04 -13.49 -12.66
C VAL A 221 -0.85 -12.32 -13.21
N THR A 222 -0.16 -11.27 -13.63
CA THR A 222 -0.84 -10.03 -14.05
C THR A 222 -1.18 -10.03 -15.54
N THR A 223 -2.44 -9.69 -15.85
CA THR A 223 -2.97 -9.51 -17.22
C THR A 223 -3.39 -8.08 -17.52
N THR A 224 -3.03 -7.13 -16.64
CA THR A 224 -3.31 -5.70 -16.85
C THR A 224 -2.05 -4.89 -16.63
N SER A 225 -1.79 -3.91 -17.49
CA SER A 225 -0.58 -3.11 -17.45
C SER A 225 -0.79 -1.79 -16.72
N GLY A 226 -1.12 -1.84 -15.43
CA GLY A 226 -1.31 -0.61 -14.65
C GLY A 226 -1.21 -0.76 -13.14
N THR A 227 -1.87 -1.79 -12.58
CA THR A 227 -2.08 -1.87 -11.13
C THR A 227 -0.80 -2.12 -10.33
N GLY A 228 0.16 -2.89 -10.87
CA GLY A 228 1.38 -3.26 -10.15
C GLY A 228 1.13 -4.09 -8.88
N SER A 229 -0.10 -4.57 -8.66
CA SER A 229 -0.50 -5.28 -7.44
C SER A 229 0.33 -6.56 -7.25
N GLU A 230 0.84 -7.16 -8.33
CA GLU A 230 1.69 -8.34 -8.29
C GLU A 230 2.99 -8.18 -7.48
N VAL A 231 3.47 -6.95 -7.27
CA VAL A 231 4.70 -6.68 -6.48
C VAL A 231 4.47 -5.87 -5.22
N THR A 232 3.23 -5.46 -4.94
CA THR A 232 2.95 -4.50 -3.87
C THR A 232 2.24 -5.13 -2.67
N PRO A 233 2.38 -4.53 -1.47
CA PRO A 233 1.65 -4.93 -0.26
C PRO A 233 0.19 -4.47 -0.24
N PHE A 234 -0.30 -3.82 -1.31
CA PHE A 234 -1.63 -3.22 -1.34
C PHE A 234 -2.67 -4.23 -1.79
N ALA A 235 -3.87 -4.12 -1.21
CA ALA A 235 -5.07 -4.75 -1.69
C ALA A 235 -6.27 -3.83 -1.38
N VAL A 236 -7.08 -3.52 -2.38
CA VAL A 236 -8.29 -2.70 -2.22
C VAL A 236 -9.52 -3.60 -2.27
N VAL A 237 -10.34 -3.54 -1.22
CA VAL A 237 -11.62 -4.26 -1.15
C VAL A 237 -12.71 -3.28 -0.73
N THR A 238 -13.88 -3.40 -1.34
CA THR A 238 -15.08 -2.63 -1.00
C THR A 238 -15.87 -3.36 0.06
N ASP A 239 -16.25 -2.65 1.12
CA ASP A 239 -17.21 -3.17 2.08
C ASP A 239 -18.63 -3.08 1.50
N ASP A 240 -19.28 -4.22 1.29
CA ASP A 240 -20.64 -4.30 0.75
C ASP A 240 -21.66 -3.50 1.56
N ALA A 241 -21.45 -3.35 2.88
CA ALA A 241 -22.41 -2.72 3.78
C ALA A 241 -22.36 -1.18 3.70
N THR A 242 -21.16 -0.61 3.53
CA THR A 242 -20.93 0.83 3.55
C THR A 242 -20.65 1.41 2.16
N GLY A 243 -20.31 0.57 1.18
CA GLY A 243 -19.86 0.97 -0.14
C GLY A 243 -18.47 1.59 -0.17
N GLN A 244 -17.76 1.63 0.97
CA GLN A 244 -16.46 2.26 1.09
C GLN A 244 -15.33 1.32 0.64
N LYS A 245 -14.44 1.82 -0.22
CA LYS A 245 -13.18 1.14 -0.57
C LYS A 245 -12.14 1.32 0.53
N TYR A 246 -11.67 0.21 1.07
CA TYR A 246 -10.59 0.17 2.06
C TYR A 246 -9.30 -0.33 1.40
N PRO A 247 -8.30 0.54 1.22
CA PRO A 247 -6.96 0.10 0.85
C PRO A 247 -6.27 -0.51 2.07
N LEU A 248 -6.01 -1.81 2.02
CA LEU A 248 -5.20 -2.52 2.99
C LEU A 248 -3.75 -2.54 2.52
N ALA A 249 -2.81 -2.36 3.43
CA ALA A 249 -1.39 -2.30 3.10
C ALA A 249 -0.55 -3.01 4.18
N ASP A 250 0.03 -4.15 3.84
CA ASP A 250 1.03 -4.85 4.66
C ASP A 250 1.95 -5.73 3.79
N TYR A 251 3.26 -5.73 4.06
CA TYR A 251 4.20 -6.58 3.32
C TYR A 251 3.99 -8.07 3.54
N ALA A 252 3.22 -8.47 4.56
CA ALA A 252 2.75 -9.84 4.69
C ALA A 252 1.79 -10.27 3.54
N LEU A 253 1.20 -9.32 2.81
CA LEU A 253 0.33 -9.56 1.66
C LEU A 253 1.06 -9.56 0.32
N THR A 254 2.33 -9.19 0.30
CA THR A 254 3.13 -9.18 -0.93
C THR A 254 3.17 -10.61 -1.50
N PRO A 255 2.85 -10.80 -2.79
CA PRO A 255 2.97 -12.12 -3.40
C PRO A 255 4.37 -12.70 -3.18
N ASP A 256 4.46 -14.00 -2.92
CA ASP A 256 5.75 -14.69 -2.77
C ASP A 256 6.49 -14.71 -4.12
N MET A 257 5.72 -14.85 -5.22
CA MET A 257 6.20 -14.82 -6.60
C MET A 257 5.27 -13.98 -7.49
N ALA A 258 5.85 -13.17 -8.37
CA ALA A 258 5.15 -12.40 -9.39
C ALA A 258 5.54 -12.87 -10.80
N ILE A 259 4.56 -13.05 -11.67
CA ILE A 259 4.73 -13.47 -13.07
C ILE A 259 4.10 -12.41 -13.98
N VAL A 260 4.93 -11.81 -14.82
CA VAL A 260 4.61 -10.69 -15.71
C VAL A 260 4.82 -11.13 -17.16
N ASP A 261 3.94 -12.01 -17.63
CA ASP A 261 3.99 -12.54 -18.99
C ASP A 261 3.22 -11.64 -19.96
N ALA A 262 3.95 -10.99 -20.87
CA ALA A 262 3.35 -10.08 -21.83
C ALA A 262 2.46 -10.75 -22.88
N ASN A 263 2.49 -12.08 -23.04
CA ASN A 263 1.52 -12.77 -23.91
C ASN A 263 0.08 -12.56 -23.43
N LEU A 264 -0.14 -12.38 -22.13
CA LEU A 264 -1.48 -12.24 -21.54
C LEU A 264 -2.12 -10.87 -21.78
N VAL A 265 -1.37 -9.89 -22.29
CA VAL A 265 -1.83 -8.51 -22.47
C VAL A 265 -1.99 -8.08 -23.94
N MET A 266 -1.69 -8.95 -24.89
CA MET A 266 -1.67 -8.62 -26.31
C MET A 266 -3.06 -8.22 -26.83
N ASP A 267 -4.10 -8.89 -26.33
CA ASP A 267 -5.49 -8.73 -26.77
C ASP A 267 -6.32 -7.79 -25.88
N MET A 268 -5.69 -7.09 -24.93
CA MET A 268 -6.39 -6.13 -24.09
C MET A 268 -7.04 -5.01 -24.92
N PRO A 269 -8.26 -4.57 -24.58
CA PRO A 269 -8.90 -3.46 -25.26
C PRO A 269 -8.13 -2.14 -25.07
N LYS A 270 -8.34 -1.20 -25.99
CA LYS A 270 -7.72 0.13 -25.97
C LYS A 270 -7.95 0.89 -24.67
N SER A 271 -9.17 0.84 -24.13
CA SER A 271 -9.52 1.51 -22.87
C SER A 271 -8.67 1.00 -21.70
N LEU A 272 -8.55 -0.33 -21.54
CA LEU A 272 -7.75 -0.92 -20.46
C LEU A 272 -6.25 -0.66 -20.63
N CYS A 273 -5.75 -0.60 -21.88
CA CYS A 273 -4.39 -0.17 -22.18
C CYS A 273 -4.15 1.28 -21.71
N ALA A 274 -5.06 2.19 -22.06
CA ALA A 274 -4.96 3.60 -21.69
C ALA A 274 -5.05 3.81 -20.18
N PHE A 275 -6.09 3.25 -19.54
CA PHE A 275 -6.31 3.42 -18.11
C PHE A 275 -5.18 2.79 -17.30
N GLY A 276 -4.76 1.56 -17.63
CA GLY A 276 -3.65 0.92 -16.95
C GLY A 276 -2.32 1.68 -17.12
N GLY A 277 -1.99 2.06 -18.36
CA GLY A 277 -0.74 2.77 -18.62
C GLY A 277 -0.67 4.13 -17.91
N LEU A 278 -1.78 4.88 -17.87
CA LEU A 278 -1.85 6.18 -17.19
C LEU A 278 -1.90 6.05 -15.66
N ASP A 279 -2.45 4.95 -15.15
CA ASP A 279 -2.34 4.58 -13.75
C ASP A 279 -0.86 4.35 -13.37
N ALA A 280 -0.13 3.57 -14.15
CA ALA A 280 1.31 3.36 -13.97
C ALA A 280 2.13 4.65 -14.07
N VAL A 281 1.74 5.60 -14.94
CA VAL A 281 2.35 6.94 -14.98
C VAL A 281 2.13 7.64 -13.63
N THR A 282 0.91 7.63 -13.11
CA THR A 282 0.57 8.25 -11.82
C THR A 282 1.31 7.58 -10.66
N HIS A 283 1.37 6.24 -10.63
CA HIS A 283 2.14 5.47 -9.66
C HIS A 283 3.59 5.95 -9.58
N ALA A 284 4.28 6.05 -10.72
CA ALA A 284 5.68 6.46 -10.75
C ALA A 284 5.87 7.95 -10.45
N LEU A 285 4.96 8.83 -10.91
CA LEU A 285 5.01 10.26 -10.59
C LEU A 285 4.89 10.50 -9.09
N GLU A 286 3.87 9.94 -8.45
CA GLU A 286 3.66 10.10 -7.00
C GLU A 286 4.75 9.43 -6.18
N ALA A 287 5.18 8.22 -6.55
CA ALA A 287 6.26 7.52 -5.86
C ALA A 287 7.58 8.30 -5.89
N TYR A 288 7.92 8.94 -7.01
CA TYR A 288 9.16 9.72 -7.13
C TYR A 288 9.13 11.02 -6.32
N VAL A 289 7.96 11.61 -6.07
CA VAL A 289 7.83 12.85 -5.28
C VAL A 289 7.35 12.65 -3.85
N SER A 290 7.02 11.41 -3.48
CA SER A 290 6.61 11.00 -2.14
C SER A 290 7.65 11.38 -1.08
N VAL A 291 7.21 11.59 0.16
CA VAL A 291 8.13 11.79 1.29
C VAL A 291 8.90 10.53 1.68
N LEU A 292 8.43 9.36 1.23
CA LEU A 292 9.09 8.06 1.45
C LEU A 292 9.98 7.65 0.27
N ALA A 293 10.15 8.53 -0.73
CA ALA A 293 11.04 8.29 -1.85
C ALA A 293 12.49 8.05 -1.37
N SER A 294 13.18 7.15 -2.06
CA SER A 294 14.58 6.80 -1.79
C SER A 294 15.30 6.51 -3.10
N GLU A 295 16.63 6.49 -3.05
CA GLU A 295 17.49 6.13 -4.17
C GLU A 295 17.20 4.75 -4.76
N PHE A 296 16.57 3.85 -3.98
CA PHE A 296 16.17 2.51 -4.43
C PHE A 296 14.87 2.52 -5.25
N SER A 297 13.91 3.40 -4.92
CA SER A 297 12.64 3.53 -5.65
C SER A 297 12.73 4.50 -6.83
N ASP A 298 13.57 5.52 -6.71
CA ASP A 298 13.64 6.66 -7.64
C ASP A 298 14.02 6.24 -9.06
N GLY A 299 15.08 5.43 -9.20
CA GLY A 299 15.53 4.95 -10.51
C GLY A 299 14.47 4.09 -11.22
N GLN A 300 13.71 3.30 -10.46
CA GLN A 300 12.64 2.47 -11.00
C GLN A 300 11.46 3.33 -11.48
N ALA A 301 11.03 4.31 -10.69
CA ALA A 301 9.98 5.24 -11.08
C ALA A 301 10.34 5.98 -12.39
N LEU A 302 11.57 6.49 -12.50
CA LEU A 302 12.04 7.16 -13.72
C LEU A 302 12.08 6.22 -14.93
N GLN A 303 12.58 4.99 -14.76
CA GLN A 303 12.61 4.01 -15.83
C GLN A 303 11.20 3.63 -16.30
N ALA A 304 10.25 3.47 -15.38
CA ALA A 304 8.84 3.23 -15.72
C ALA A 304 8.26 4.39 -16.55
N LEU A 305 8.45 5.64 -16.10
CA LEU A 305 7.97 6.84 -16.82
C LEU A 305 8.57 6.95 -18.22
N LYS A 306 9.86 6.67 -18.36
CA LYS A 306 10.55 6.69 -19.67
C LYS A 306 9.96 5.66 -20.62
N LEU A 307 9.78 4.43 -20.17
CA LEU A 307 9.19 3.36 -20.98
C LEU A 307 7.74 3.69 -21.37
N LEU A 308 6.95 4.21 -20.44
CA LEU A 308 5.55 4.60 -20.70
C LEU A 308 5.49 5.75 -21.73
N LYS A 309 6.33 6.77 -21.60
CA LYS A 309 6.44 7.85 -22.60
C LYS A 309 6.75 7.32 -24.00
N GLU A 310 7.66 6.37 -24.12
CA GLU A 310 8.13 5.86 -25.41
C GLU A 310 7.20 4.83 -26.05
N ASN A 311 6.46 4.05 -25.25
CA ASN A 311 5.78 2.84 -25.73
C ASN A 311 4.26 2.85 -25.52
N LEU A 312 3.72 3.65 -24.58
CA LEU A 312 2.28 3.63 -24.29
C LEU A 312 1.42 4.06 -25.49
N PRO A 313 1.75 5.13 -26.25
CA PRO A 313 0.99 5.49 -27.44
C PRO A 313 0.96 4.39 -28.50
N ALA A 314 2.11 3.77 -28.78
CA ALA A 314 2.20 2.65 -29.73
C ALA A 314 1.40 1.43 -29.26
N SER A 315 1.50 1.07 -27.97
CA SER A 315 0.72 -0.01 -27.36
C SER A 315 -0.80 0.24 -27.47
N TYR A 316 -1.25 1.48 -27.38
CA TYR A 316 -2.66 1.85 -27.54
C TYR A 316 -3.14 1.82 -29.00
N HIS A 317 -2.39 2.43 -29.93
CA HIS A 317 -2.80 2.53 -31.33
C HIS A 317 -2.61 1.24 -32.11
N GLU A 318 -1.47 0.58 -31.92
CA GLU A 318 -1.06 -0.60 -32.68
C GLU A 318 -1.48 -1.91 -32.01
N GLY A 319 -1.60 -1.92 -30.68
CA GLY A 319 -2.04 -3.09 -29.92
C GLY A 319 -1.09 -4.29 -30.11
N SER A 320 -1.66 -5.47 -30.37
CA SER A 320 -0.89 -6.70 -30.62
C SER A 320 0.00 -6.64 -31.87
N LYS A 321 -0.22 -5.68 -32.79
CA LYS A 321 0.68 -5.46 -33.94
C LYS A 321 2.05 -4.95 -33.51
N ASN A 322 2.16 -4.34 -32.32
CA ASN A 322 3.42 -3.93 -31.73
C ASN A 322 3.63 -4.61 -30.37
N PRO A 323 4.00 -5.91 -30.39
CA PRO A 323 4.16 -6.68 -29.15
C PRO A 323 5.31 -6.16 -28.29
N VAL A 324 6.30 -5.48 -28.88
CA VAL A 324 7.40 -4.86 -28.14
C VAL A 324 6.88 -3.72 -27.26
N ALA A 325 6.06 -2.83 -27.81
CA ALA A 325 5.46 -1.74 -27.04
C ALA A 325 4.56 -2.27 -25.92
N ARG A 326 3.70 -3.27 -26.22
CA ARG A 326 2.85 -3.95 -25.23
C ARG A 326 3.66 -4.54 -24.08
N GLU A 327 4.74 -5.26 -24.38
CA GLU A 327 5.61 -5.86 -23.37
C GLU A 327 6.33 -4.81 -22.52
N ARG A 328 6.81 -3.71 -23.12
CA ARG A 328 7.48 -2.63 -22.40
C ARG A 328 6.53 -1.89 -21.47
N VAL A 329 5.29 -1.63 -21.89
CA VAL A 329 4.25 -1.05 -21.03
C VAL A 329 3.90 -1.98 -19.87
N HIS A 330 3.76 -3.29 -20.13
CA HIS A 330 3.48 -4.27 -19.07
C HIS A 330 4.60 -4.32 -18.03
N SER A 331 5.85 -4.34 -18.50
CA SER A 331 7.03 -4.30 -17.62
C SER A 331 7.11 -2.96 -16.85
N ALA A 332 6.82 -1.83 -17.51
CA ALA A 332 6.89 -0.51 -16.90
C ALA A 332 5.86 -0.33 -15.77
N ALA A 333 4.65 -0.89 -15.95
CA ALA A 333 3.63 -0.89 -14.89
C ALA A 333 4.10 -1.64 -13.64
N THR A 334 4.71 -2.82 -13.79
CA THR A 334 5.31 -3.56 -12.66
C THR A 334 6.48 -2.80 -12.04
N ILE A 335 7.33 -2.15 -12.85
CA ILE A 335 8.46 -1.35 -12.34
C ILE A 335 7.94 -0.16 -11.52
N ALA A 336 6.85 0.49 -11.94
CA ALA A 336 6.17 1.47 -11.11
C ALA A 336 5.70 0.84 -9.78
N GLY A 337 5.13 -0.38 -9.84
CA GLY A 337 4.86 -1.25 -8.70
C GLY A 337 6.02 -1.37 -7.71
N ILE A 338 7.23 -1.66 -8.19
CA ILE A 338 8.44 -1.76 -7.36
C ILE A 338 8.71 -0.43 -6.62
N ALA A 339 8.52 0.71 -7.29
CA ALA A 339 8.71 2.02 -6.70
C ALA A 339 7.65 2.31 -5.63
N PHE A 340 6.36 2.29 -5.99
CA PHE A 340 5.28 2.68 -5.07
C PHE A 340 5.00 1.63 -4.00
N ALA A 341 5.40 0.37 -4.20
CA ALA A 341 5.38 -0.63 -3.13
C ALA A 341 6.19 -0.17 -1.92
N ASN A 342 7.22 0.67 -2.10
CA ASN A 342 8.14 1.10 -1.04
C ASN A 342 8.05 2.60 -0.73
N ALA A 343 7.84 3.44 -1.74
CA ALA A 343 7.66 4.88 -1.59
C ALA A 343 6.19 5.28 -1.36
N PHE A 344 5.26 4.31 -1.42
CA PHE A 344 3.81 4.56 -1.43
C PHE A 344 3.42 5.52 -2.56
N LEU A 345 2.26 6.15 -2.43
CA LEU A 345 1.61 6.96 -3.45
C LEU A 345 1.42 8.39 -2.91
N GLY A 346 0.41 9.09 -3.39
CA GLY A 346 0.02 10.40 -2.87
C GLY A 346 -1.48 10.63 -2.96
N VAL A 347 -1.86 11.91 -2.95
CA VAL A 347 -3.26 12.32 -2.88
C VAL A 347 -4.05 12.09 -4.16
N CYS A 348 -3.39 11.87 -5.31
CA CYS A 348 -4.09 11.51 -6.55
C CYS A 348 -4.87 10.22 -6.35
N HIS A 349 -4.20 9.19 -5.82
CA HIS A 349 -4.83 7.91 -5.50
C HIS A 349 -5.91 8.04 -4.43
N SER A 350 -5.65 8.79 -3.37
CA SER A 350 -6.62 9.01 -2.29
C SER A 350 -7.94 9.58 -2.81
N MET A 351 -7.89 10.57 -3.69
CA MET A 351 -9.08 11.13 -4.35
C MET A 351 -9.66 10.17 -5.39
N ALA A 352 -8.82 9.52 -6.21
CA ALA A 352 -9.25 8.60 -7.25
C ALA A 352 -10.03 7.40 -6.69
N HIS A 353 -9.62 6.85 -5.54
CA HIS A 353 -10.35 5.78 -4.86
C HIS A 353 -11.80 6.19 -4.55
N LYS A 354 -12.01 7.40 -4.03
CA LYS A 354 -13.35 7.85 -3.63
C LYS A 354 -14.18 8.26 -4.85
N LEU A 355 -13.58 8.90 -5.84
CA LEU A 355 -14.22 9.19 -7.13
C LEU A 355 -14.69 7.91 -7.83
N GLY A 356 -13.82 6.89 -7.90
CA GLY A 356 -14.15 5.61 -8.49
C GLY A 356 -15.23 4.87 -7.73
N SER A 357 -15.23 4.94 -6.39
CA SER A 357 -16.25 4.32 -5.55
C SER A 357 -17.63 4.97 -5.71
N GLN A 358 -17.69 6.31 -5.73
CA GLN A 358 -18.95 7.06 -5.77
C GLN A 358 -19.57 7.10 -7.17
N PHE A 359 -18.75 7.25 -8.21
CA PHE A 359 -19.22 7.49 -9.58
C PHE A 359 -18.91 6.33 -10.54
N HIS A 360 -18.37 5.21 -10.03
CA HIS A 360 -17.98 4.04 -10.82
C HIS A 360 -17.01 4.37 -11.97
N ILE A 361 -16.19 5.41 -11.80
CA ILE A 361 -15.13 5.76 -12.74
C ILE A 361 -13.98 4.76 -12.58
N PRO A 362 -13.48 4.15 -13.68
CA PRO A 362 -12.30 3.29 -13.63
C PRO A 362 -11.10 3.99 -13.00
N HIS A 363 -10.35 3.26 -12.16
CA HIS A 363 -9.23 3.79 -11.37
C HIS A 363 -8.22 4.63 -12.18
N GLY A 364 -7.70 4.08 -13.27
CA GLY A 364 -6.74 4.77 -14.13
C GLY A 364 -7.32 6.01 -14.84
N LEU A 365 -8.63 6.04 -15.10
CA LEU A 365 -9.30 7.22 -15.64
C LEU A 365 -9.41 8.32 -14.57
N ALA A 366 -9.80 7.98 -13.34
CA ALA A 366 -9.84 8.93 -12.23
C ALA A 366 -8.46 9.54 -11.96
N ASN A 367 -7.40 8.71 -11.93
CA ASN A 367 -6.02 9.19 -11.79
C ASN A 367 -5.62 10.15 -12.92
N ALA A 368 -5.93 9.82 -14.18
CA ALA A 368 -5.61 10.69 -15.32
C ALA A 368 -6.31 12.06 -15.27
N LEU A 369 -7.52 12.13 -14.71
CA LEU A 369 -8.28 13.38 -14.53
C LEU A 369 -7.73 14.27 -13.40
N LEU A 370 -7.01 13.68 -12.44
CA LEU A 370 -6.50 14.37 -11.25
C LEU A 370 -5.03 14.77 -11.37
N ILE A 371 -4.19 13.93 -11.96
CA ILE A 371 -2.73 14.01 -11.80
C ILE A 371 -2.14 15.35 -12.25
N CYS A 372 -2.64 15.95 -13.34
CA CYS A 372 -2.16 17.26 -13.79
C CYS A 372 -2.41 18.37 -12.75
N ASN A 373 -3.57 18.35 -12.08
CA ASN A 373 -3.89 19.31 -11.03
C ASN A 373 -3.16 19.00 -9.71
N VAL A 374 -2.99 17.71 -9.38
CA VAL A 374 -2.19 17.27 -8.22
C VAL A 374 -0.73 17.68 -8.35
N ILE A 375 -0.13 17.59 -9.55
CA ILE A 375 1.24 18.08 -9.79
C ILE A 375 1.32 19.57 -9.50
N ARG A 376 0.38 20.40 -10.01
CA ARG A 376 0.36 21.84 -9.73
C ARG A 376 0.26 22.14 -8.24
N TYR A 377 -0.60 21.40 -7.53
CA TYR A 377 -0.79 21.54 -6.08
C TYR A 377 0.45 21.18 -5.25
N ASN A 378 1.11 20.07 -5.60
CA ASN A 378 2.33 19.62 -4.92
C ASN A 378 3.56 20.44 -5.32
N ALA A 379 3.59 21.02 -6.52
CA ALA A 379 4.70 21.80 -7.06
C ALA A 379 4.80 23.24 -6.49
N ASN A 380 4.23 23.50 -5.32
CA ASN A 380 4.38 24.73 -4.57
C ASN A 380 5.56 24.60 -3.58
N ASP A 381 6.52 25.54 -3.63
CA ASP A 381 7.68 25.54 -2.72
C ASP A 381 7.31 25.96 -1.29
N ASN A 382 6.18 26.66 -1.12
CA ASN A 382 5.69 27.16 0.17
C ASN A 382 4.29 26.60 0.47
N PRO A 383 4.14 25.27 0.65
CA PRO A 383 2.84 24.67 0.92
C PRO A 383 2.32 25.10 2.29
N THR A 384 0.99 25.11 2.44
CA THR A 384 0.30 25.39 3.72
C THR A 384 0.72 24.44 4.84
N LYS A 385 0.96 23.17 4.50
CA LYS A 385 1.48 22.13 5.39
C LYS A 385 2.44 21.21 4.65
N GLN A 386 3.42 20.70 5.40
CA GLN A 386 4.36 19.68 4.96
C GLN A 386 4.13 18.40 5.76
N THR A 387 4.24 17.25 5.10
CA THR A 387 4.20 15.97 5.79
C THR A 387 5.41 15.81 6.72
N ALA A 388 5.15 15.45 7.97
CA ALA A 388 6.17 15.37 9.01
C ALA A 388 6.98 14.07 8.86
N PHE A 389 8.09 14.13 8.11
CA PHE A 389 8.97 12.99 7.91
C PHE A 389 10.44 13.38 8.04
N SER A 390 11.22 12.65 8.83
CA SER A 390 12.59 13.04 9.22
C SER A 390 13.57 13.18 8.06
N GLN A 391 13.36 12.41 6.98
CA GLN A 391 14.18 12.43 5.77
C GLN A 391 13.70 13.51 4.78
N TYR A 392 12.46 14.00 4.93
CA TYR A 392 11.89 15.06 4.10
C TYR A 392 12.18 16.42 4.73
N ASP A 393 13.34 16.97 4.39
CA ASP A 393 13.91 18.15 5.03
C ASP A 393 13.15 19.45 4.74
N ARG A 394 12.65 19.61 3.52
CA ARG A 394 11.88 20.76 3.02
C ARG A 394 11.05 20.36 1.79
N PRO A 395 10.12 21.18 1.30
CA PRO A 395 9.36 20.89 0.09
C PRO A 395 10.32 20.79 -1.12
N GLN A 396 10.43 19.59 -1.67
CA GLN A 396 11.27 19.30 -2.84
C GLN A 396 10.45 18.93 -4.07
N ALA A 397 9.13 18.73 -3.93
CA ALA A 397 8.27 18.20 -4.99
C ALA A 397 8.39 18.99 -6.31
N ARG A 398 8.44 20.32 -6.25
CA ARG A 398 8.68 21.17 -7.43
C ARG A 398 9.96 20.82 -8.18
N ARG A 399 11.08 20.70 -7.46
CA ARG A 399 12.37 20.29 -8.04
C ARG A 399 12.29 18.86 -8.58
N ARG A 400 11.69 17.94 -7.83
CA ARG A 400 11.58 16.52 -8.20
C ARG A 400 10.72 16.29 -9.45
N TYR A 401 9.64 17.06 -9.64
CA TYR A 401 8.90 17.04 -10.91
C TYR A 401 9.72 17.58 -12.09
N ALA A 402 10.58 18.58 -11.87
CA ALA A 402 11.46 19.08 -12.92
C ALA A 402 12.56 18.06 -13.29
N GLU A 403 13.08 17.30 -12.32
CA GLU A 403 14.02 16.19 -12.58
C GLU A 403 13.38 15.11 -13.48
N ILE A 404 12.09 14.81 -13.27
CA ILE A 404 11.34 13.91 -14.15
C ILE A 404 11.30 14.47 -15.58
N ALA A 405 10.98 15.77 -15.75
CA ALA A 405 10.92 16.39 -17.06
C ALA A 405 12.29 16.35 -17.79
N ASP A 406 13.38 16.57 -17.06
CA ASP A 406 14.74 16.45 -17.59
C ASP A 406 15.04 15.00 -18.03
N HIS A 407 14.72 14.02 -17.17
CA HIS A 407 14.94 12.59 -17.45
C HIS A 407 14.17 12.11 -18.70
N LEU A 408 12.96 12.63 -18.90
CA LEU A 408 12.11 12.30 -20.05
C LEU A 408 12.49 13.05 -21.33
N GLY A 409 13.48 13.94 -21.27
CA GLY A 409 13.93 14.75 -22.40
C GLY A 409 12.92 15.80 -22.84
N LEU A 410 12.08 16.30 -21.93
CA LEU A 410 11.08 17.34 -22.21
C LEU A 410 11.68 18.75 -22.14
N SER A 411 12.64 18.96 -21.24
CA SER A 411 13.29 20.25 -21.00
C SER A 411 14.31 20.64 -22.08
N THR A 412 14.56 21.93 -22.20
CA THR A 412 15.70 22.48 -22.95
C THR A 412 16.75 23.07 -22.01
N PRO A 413 18.06 23.08 -22.37
CA PRO A 413 19.10 23.70 -21.56
C PRO A 413 18.75 25.17 -21.23
N GLY A 414 18.82 25.53 -19.95
CA GLY A 414 18.47 26.88 -19.47
C GLY A 414 17.01 27.07 -19.02
N ASP A 415 16.15 26.06 -19.17
CA ASP A 415 14.78 26.12 -18.65
C ASP A 415 14.76 26.33 -17.13
N ARG A 416 13.94 27.28 -16.68
CA ARG A 416 13.59 27.42 -15.26
C ARG A 416 12.76 26.21 -14.81
N THR A 417 12.88 25.84 -13.53
CA THR A 417 12.11 24.73 -12.91
C THR A 417 10.62 24.78 -13.23
N ALA A 418 10.01 25.98 -13.20
CA ALA A 418 8.60 26.16 -13.54
C ALA A 418 8.27 25.74 -15.00
N ALA A 419 9.11 26.11 -15.97
CA ALA A 419 8.90 25.77 -17.36
C ALA A 419 9.03 24.25 -17.60
N LYS A 420 9.92 23.58 -16.86
CA LYS A 420 10.05 22.12 -16.90
C LYS A 420 8.77 21.40 -16.45
N ILE A 421 8.12 21.92 -15.41
CA ILE A 421 6.84 21.39 -14.90
C ILE A 421 5.72 21.64 -15.91
N GLU A 422 5.64 22.82 -16.51
CA GLU A 422 4.64 23.09 -17.57
C GLU A 422 4.84 22.16 -18.78
N LYS A 423 6.09 21.86 -19.16
CA LYS A 423 6.38 20.89 -20.22
C LYS A 423 6.00 19.45 -19.82
N LEU A 424 6.17 19.07 -18.55
CA LEU A 424 5.69 17.79 -18.03
C LEU A 424 4.15 17.70 -18.11
N LEU A 425 3.45 18.75 -17.69
CA LEU A 425 2.00 18.86 -17.78
C LEU A 425 1.52 18.84 -19.23
N ALA A 426 2.21 19.53 -20.13
CA ALA A 426 1.89 19.51 -21.57
C ALA A 426 2.04 18.12 -22.17
N TRP A 427 3.07 17.36 -21.78
CA TRP A 427 3.22 15.95 -22.19
C TRP A 427 2.07 15.10 -21.64
N LEU A 428 1.68 15.27 -20.37
CA LEU A 428 0.55 14.55 -19.78
C LEU A 428 -0.78 14.87 -20.48
N GLU A 429 -1.06 16.14 -20.78
CA GLU A 429 -2.26 16.50 -21.54
C GLU A 429 -2.23 15.95 -22.97
N SER A 430 -1.06 15.96 -23.63
CA SER A 430 -0.88 15.40 -24.97
C SER A 430 -1.14 13.89 -25.00
N ILE A 431 -0.55 13.13 -24.06
CA ILE A 431 -0.73 11.67 -24.02
C ILE A 431 -2.16 11.31 -23.60
N LYS A 432 -2.78 12.05 -22.66
CA LYS A 432 -4.20 11.86 -22.33
C LYS A 432 -5.10 12.07 -23.55
N ALA A 433 -4.89 13.13 -24.32
CA ALA A 433 -5.65 13.40 -25.53
C ALA A 433 -5.48 12.30 -26.59
N GLU A 434 -4.24 11.86 -26.84
CA GLU A 434 -3.93 10.79 -27.79
C GLU A 434 -4.59 9.45 -27.40
N LEU A 435 -4.64 9.15 -26.10
CA LEU A 435 -5.28 7.97 -25.54
C LEU A 435 -6.81 8.10 -25.37
N GLY A 436 -7.40 9.21 -25.80
CA GLY A 436 -8.85 9.43 -25.76
C GLY A 436 -9.43 9.66 -24.37
N ILE A 437 -8.62 10.19 -23.44
CA ILE A 437 -9.07 10.52 -22.08
C ILE A 437 -9.83 11.85 -22.09
N PRO A 438 -11.04 11.91 -21.47
CA PRO A 438 -11.78 13.16 -21.27
C PRO A 438 -10.95 14.23 -20.55
N LYS A 439 -11.26 15.52 -20.77
CA LYS A 439 -10.49 16.60 -20.12
C LYS A 439 -10.93 16.88 -18.69
N SER A 440 -12.10 16.39 -18.29
CA SER A 440 -12.71 16.70 -17.00
C SER A 440 -13.60 15.55 -16.51
N ILE A 441 -13.89 15.54 -15.20
CA ILE A 441 -14.81 14.55 -14.60
C ILE A 441 -16.22 14.73 -15.16
N ARG A 442 -16.63 15.96 -15.49
CA ARG A 442 -17.90 16.24 -16.17
C ARG A 442 -17.96 15.60 -17.56
N GLU A 443 -16.90 15.70 -18.36
CA GLU A 443 -16.82 15.03 -19.67
C GLU A 443 -16.72 13.50 -19.56
N ALA A 444 -16.30 12.97 -18.41
CA ALA A 444 -16.33 11.55 -18.11
C ALA A 444 -17.73 11.00 -17.75
N GLY A 445 -18.76 11.86 -17.74
CA GLY A 445 -20.16 11.46 -17.57
C GLY A 445 -20.77 11.71 -16.19
N VAL A 446 -20.05 12.36 -15.27
CA VAL A 446 -20.59 12.68 -13.94
C VAL A 446 -21.43 13.96 -14.01
N GLN A 447 -22.63 13.89 -13.43
CA GLN A 447 -23.56 15.01 -13.36
C GLN A 447 -23.15 16.00 -12.27
N GLU A 448 -23.22 17.30 -12.57
CA GLU A 448 -22.80 18.37 -11.66
C GLU A 448 -23.55 18.36 -10.33
N ALA A 449 -24.87 18.14 -10.35
CA ALA A 449 -25.67 18.11 -9.13
C ALA A 449 -25.23 16.99 -8.18
N ASP A 450 -24.95 15.80 -8.72
CA ASP A 450 -24.49 14.65 -7.93
C ASP A 450 -23.06 14.85 -7.42
N PHE A 451 -22.18 15.41 -8.26
CA PHE A 451 -20.82 15.75 -7.87
C PHE A 451 -20.76 16.75 -6.72
N LEU A 452 -21.47 17.88 -6.85
CA LEU A 452 -21.50 18.93 -5.84
C LEU A 452 -22.14 18.46 -4.52
N ALA A 453 -23.08 17.53 -4.58
CA ALA A 453 -23.70 16.95 -3.39
C ALA A 453 -22.73 16.07 -2.56
N HIS A 454 -21.73 15.46 -3.21
CA HIS A 454 -20.83 14.50 -2.56
C HIS A 454 -19.39 15.00 -2.38
N VAL A 455 -18.97 16.08 -3.06
CA VAL A 455 -17.57 16.54 -3.08
C VAL A 455 -16.98 16.79 -1.68
N ASP A 456 -17.79 17.29 -0.74
CA ASP A 456 -17.34 17.52 0.64
C ASP A 456 -16.98 16.20 1.33
N LYS A 457 -17.88 15.21 1.28
CA LYS A 457 -17.64 13.87 1.82
C LYS A 457 -16.44 13.20 1.15
N LEU A 458 -16.33 13.29 -0.17
CA LEU A 458 -15.20 12.72 -0.91
C LEU A 458 -13.87 13.35 -0.49
N SER A 459 -13.84 14.65 -0.21
CA SER A 459 -12.64 15.35 0.23
C SER A 459 -12.21 14.96 1.65
N GLU A 460 -13.17 14.74 2.55
CA GLU A 460 -12.91 14.21 3.89
C GLU A 460 -12.39 12.78 3.82
N ASP A 461 -13.09 11.90 3.10
CA ASP A 461 -12.71 10.49 2.94
C ASP A 461 -11.35 10.33 2.23
N ALA A 462 -10.99 11.24 1.32
CA ALA A 462 -9.69 11.24 0.65
C ALA A 462 -8.56 11.74 1.56
N PHE A 463 -8.78 12.76 2.38
CA PHE A 463 -7.82 13.18 3.41
C PHE A 463 -7.48 12.02 4.36
N ASP A 464 -8.50 11.26 4.69
CA ASP A 464 -8.50 10.11 5.57
C ASP A 464 -7.91 8.83 4.93
N ASP A 465 -7.69 8.81 3.62
CA ASP A 465 -7.14 7.66 2.90
C ASP A 465 -5.65 7.46 3.18
N GLN A 466 -5.21 6.20 3.22
CA GLN A 466 -3.83 5.87 3.61
C GLN A 466 -2.76 6.37 2.63
N CYS A 467 -3.10 6.56 1.35
CA CYS A 467 -2.16 7.10 0.38
C CYS A 467 -1.79 8.58 0.66
N THR A 468 -2.67 9.36 1.29
CA THR A 468 -2.45 10.78 1.62
C THR A 468 -1.25 10.98 2.55
N GLY A 469 -1.01 10.05 3.46
CA GLY A 469 0.06 10.16 4.47
C GLY A 469 1.48 10.22 3.89
N ALA A 470 1.67 9.82 2.62
CA ALA A 470 2.96 9.86 1.94
C ALA A 470 3.12 11.06 0.99
N ASN A 471 2.05 11.84 0.76
CA ASN A 471 2.11 12.99 -0.14
C ASN A 471 3.02 14.09 0.44
N PRO A 472 3.85 14.79 -0.37
CA PRO A 472 4.79 15.80 0.12
C PRO A 472 4.11 16.99 0.82
N ARG A 473 2.95 17.39 0.30
CA ARG A 473 2.08 18.39 0.92
C ARG A 473 1.00 17.67 1.70
N TYR A 474 0.98 17.83 3.02
CA TYR A 474 -0.08 17.23 3.83
C TYR A 474 -1.36 18.04 3.63
N PRO A 475 -2.39 17.51 2.96
CA PRO A 475 -3.45 18.35 2.45
C PRO A 475 -4.40 18.86 3.54
N LEU A 476 -5.07 19.96 3.27
CA LEU A 476 -6.30 20.31 3.96
C LEU A 476 -7.51 19.77 3.17
N VAL A 477 -8.56 19.37 3.87
CA VAL A 477 -9.83 18.94 3.24
C VAL A 477 -10.33 20.00 2.25
N SER A 478 -10.25 21.28 2.62
CA SER A 478 -10.62 22.40 1.75
C SER A 478 -9.83 22.48 0.45
N GLU A 479 -8.54 22.10 0.47
CA GLU A 479 -7.67 22.09 -0.71
C GLU A 479 -7.98 20.90 -1.62
N LEU A 480 -8.23 19.72 -1.05
CA LEU A 480 -8.68 18.54 -1.82
C LEU A 480 -10.02 18.81 -2.50
N ARG A 481 -10.96 19.44 -1.80
CA ARG A 481 -12.24 19.87 -2.37
C ARG A 481 -12.04 20.81 -3.57
N GLN A 482 -11.11 21.77 -3.46
CA GLN A 482 -10.82 22.69 -4.56
C GLN A 482 -10.17 21.97 -5.76
N LEU A 483 -9.26 21.03 -5.51
CA LEU A 483 -8.68 20.17 -6.54
C LEU A 483 -9.74 19.36 -7.29
N LEU A 484 -10.66 18.73 -6.55
CA LEU A 484 -11.76 17.97 -7.09
C LEU A 484 -12.66 18.83 -7.98
N LEU A 485 -13.02 20.04 -7.54
CA LEU A 485 -13.80 20.99 -8.33
C LEU A 485 -13.07 21.44 -9.60
N ALA A 486 -11.79 21.79 -9.49
CA ALA A 486 -10.98 22.17 -10.65
C ALA A 486 -10.93 21.05 -11.70
N SER A 487 -10.71 19.80 -11.26
CA SER A 487 -10.76 18.63 -12.15
C SER A 487 -12.16 18.31 -12.69
N PHE A 488 -13.23 18.68 -11.97
CA PHE A 488 -14.61 18.53 -12.47
C PHE A 488 -14.93 19.49 -13.61
N TYR A 489 -14.54 20.75 -13.48
CA TYR A 489 -14.78 21.76 -14.51
C TYR A 489 -13.74 21.78 -15.64
N GLY A 490 -12.62 21.05 -15.48
CA GLY A 490 -11.52 21.03 -16.45
C GLY A 490 -10.60 22.25 -16.33
N GLU A 491 -10.54 22.84 -15.14
CA GLU A 491 -9.76 24.03 -14.83
C GLU A 491 -8.41 23.64 -14.20
N ALA A 492 -7.39 24.48 -14.42
CA ALA A 492 -6.11 24.31 -13.75
C ALA A 492 -6.20 24.74 -12.29
N PHE A 493 -5.74 23.90 -11.38
CA PHE A 493 -5.64 24.29 -9.97
C PHE A 493 -4.76 25.54 -9.81
N ALA A 494 -5.32 26.56 -9.15
CA ALA A 494 -4.63 27.76 -8.74
C ALA A 494 -4.78 27.93 -7.22
N GLU A 495 -3.64 28.08 -6.55
CA GLU A 495 -3.57 28.41 -5.13
C GLU A 495 -4.26 29.76 -4.88
N GLN A 496 -5.12 29.85 -3.87
CA GLN A 496 -5.80 31.10 -3.49
C GLN A 496 -4.95 31.98 -2.57
#